data_AF-A0A0C2GLG8-F1
#
_entry.id   AF-A0A0C2GLG8-F1
#
_cell.length_a   1.000
_cell.length_b   1.000
_cell.length_c   1.000
_cell.angle_alpha   90.00
_cell.angle_beta   90.00
_cell.angle_gamma   90.00
#
_symmetry.space_group_name_H-M   'P 1'
#
loop_
_entity.id
_entity.type
_entity.pdbx_description
1 polymer ?
#
loop_
_entity_poly.entity_id
_entity_poly.type
_entity_poly.pdbx_seq_one_letter_code
_entity_poly.pdbx_strand_id
1 'polypeptide(L)'
;MKRLIAEQEQYNDLIVTDMEESYENLVLKVYSVMVFFQQYCISATFLMKVDDDVLIHLDRMFSRWIETDDDENSIFCISFLAVYIPLVPYCMNEHILLGSV
;
A
#
# COMPACT_ATOMS: atom_id res chain seq x y z
N MET A 1 -5.86 3.89 -22.31
CA MET A 1 -7.12 4.12 -21.56
C MET A 1 -8.11 2.96 -21.64
N LYS A 2 -8.55 2.47 -22.82
CA LYS A 2 -9.58 1.42 -22.88
C LYS A 2 -9.26 0.14 -22.08
N ARG A 3 -7.97 -0.26 -22.02
CA ARG A 3 -7.53 -1.44 -21.25
C ARG A 3 -7.60 -1.22 -19.74
N LEU A 4 -7.08 -0.08 -19.25
CA LEU A 4 -7.12 0.30 -17.84
C LEU A 4 -8.55 0.44 -17.30
N ILE A 5 -9.46 1.00 -18.11
CA ILE A 5 -10.87 1.11 -17.71
C ILE A 5 -11.49 -0.29 -17.56
N ALA A 6 -11.24 -1.20 -18.50
CA ALA A 6 -11.75 -2.58 -18.40
C ALA A 6 -11.15 -3.34 -17.21
N GLU A 7 -9.87 -3.11 -16.91
CA GLU A 7 -9.19 -3.69 -15.74
C GLU A 7 -9.78 -3.16 -14.43
N GLN A 8 -9.97 -1.83 -14.33
CA GLN A 8 -10.65 -1.21 -13.19
C GLN A 8 -12.08 -1.74 -13.03
N GLU A 9 -12.84 -1.89 -14.12
CA GLU A 9 -14.19 -2.44 -14.09
C GLU A 9 -14.20 -3.90 -13.62
N GLN A 10 -13.15 -4.66 -13.93
CA GLN A 10 -13.05 -6.08 -13.59
C GLN A 10 -12.58 -6.33 -12.16
N TYR A 11 -11.53 -5.63 -11.71
CA TYR A 11 -10.85 -5.93 -10.45
C TYR A 11 -11.06 -4.85 -9.38
N ASN A 12 -11.31 -3.62 -9.80
CA ASN A 12 -11.59 -2.48 -8.93
C ASN A 12 -10.53 -2.25 -7.83
N ASP A 13 -9.25 -2.40 -8.18
CA ASP A 13 -8.09 -2.35 -7.29
C ASP A 13 -7.04 -1.30 -7.71
N LEU A 14 -7.24 -0.57 -8.80
CA LEU A 14 -6.30 0.46 -9.26
C LEU A 14 -6.56 1.80 -8.59
N ILE A 15 -5.47 2.50 -8.26
CA ILE A 15 -5.46 3.90 -7.88
C ILE A 15 -4.82 4.67 -9.03
N VAL A 16 -5.62 5.49 -9.73
CA VAL A 16 -5.17 6.24 -10.91
C VAL A 16 -5.02 7.72 -10.54
N THR A 17 -3.86 8.30 -10.88
CA THR A 17 -3.59 9.73 -10.72
C THR A 17 -3.40 10.40 -12.10
N ASP A 18 -3.42 11.72 -12.13
CA ASP A 18 -3.17 12.54 -13.33
C ASP A 18 -1.69 12.88 -13.53
N MET A 19 -0.81 12.27 -12.74
CA MET A 19 0.64 12.47 -12.78
C MET A 19 1.24 11.77 -14.00
N GLU A 20 2.22 12.43 -14.64
CA GLU A 20 3.01 11.81 -15.70
C GLU A 20 3.95 10.74 -15.12
N GLU A 21 3.91 9.54 -15.68
CA GLU A 21 4.72 8.42 -15.25
C GLU A 21 6.19 8.61 -15.68
N SER A 22 7.06 8.75 -14.68
CA SER A 22 8.51 8.81 -14.87
C SER A 22 9.22 8.38 -13.60
N TYR A 23 10.48 7.96 -13.73
CA TYR A 23 11.31 7.56 -12.59
C TYR A 23 11.45 8.71 -11.55
N GLU A 24 11.62 9.95 -12.03
CA GLU A 24 11.72 11.13 -11.18
C GLU A 24 10.44 11.39 -10.36
N ASN A 25 9.29 10.94 -10.87
CA ASN A 25 7.99 11.10 -10.23
C ASN A 25 7.59 9.94 -9.32
N LEU A 26 8.45 8.94 -9.11
CA LEU A 26 8.17 7.82 -8.19
C LEU A 26 7.88 8.30 -6.76
N VAL A 27 8.54 9.37 -6.31
CA VAL A 27 8.29 9.98 -4.99
C VAL A 27 6.85 10.47 -4.87
N LEU A 28 6.32 11.08 -5.93
CA LEU A 28 4.94 11.54 -5.97
C LEU A 28 3.95 10.36 -5.99
N LYS A 29 4.29 9.25 -6.68
CA LYS A 29 3.51 8.00 -6.63
C LYS A 29 3.40 7.47 -5.19
N VAL A 30 4.51 7.42 -4.46
CA VAL A 30 4.52 7.01 -3.05
C VAL A 30 3.69 7.96 -2.19
N TYR A 31 3.83 9.28 -2.40
CA TYR A 31 3.04 10.28 -1.69
C TYR A 31 1.53 10.10 -1.90
N SER A 32 1.09 9.89 -3.15
CA SER A 32 -0.32 9.65 -3.47
C SER A 32 -0.89 8.44 -2.73
N VAL A 33 -0.11 7.35 -2.61
CA VAL A 33 -0.51 6.15 -1.86
C VAL A 33 -0.64 6.45 -0.36
N MET A 34 0.29 7.21 0.22
CA MET A 34 0.21 7.59 1.63
C MET A 34 -1.03 8.46 1.91
N VAL A 35 -1.33 9.42 1.04
CA VAL A 35 -2.54 10.26 1.15
C VAL A 35 -3.81 9.41 1.03
N PHE A 36 -3.86 8.52 0.04
CA PHE A 36 -4.98 7.60 -0.14
C PHE A 36 -5.20 6.73 1.11
N PHE A 37 -4.14 6.13 1.65
CA PHE A 37 -4.19 5.31 2.85
C PHE A 37 -4.75 6.09 4.04
N GLN A 38 -4.22 7.29 4.29
CA GLN A 38 -4.67 8.14 5.40
C GLN A 38 -6.13 8.57 5.27
N GLN A 39 -6.62 8.78 4.04
CA GLN A 39 -7.98 9.26 3.80
C GLN A 39 -9.03 8.15 3.81
N TYR A 40 -8.71 6.96 3.27
CA TYR A 40 -9.70 5.91 2.99
C TYR A 40 -9.49 4.61 3.78
N CYS A 41 -8.30 4.37 4.33
CA CYS A 41 -7.94 3.13 5.02
C CYS A 41 -7.56 3.36 6.48
N ILE A 42 -8.36 4.19 7.17
CA ILE A 42 -8.12 4.62 8.55
C ILE A 42 -8.10 3.45 9.55
N SER A 43 -8.81 2.36 9.25
CA SER A 43 -8.85 1.16 10.09
C SER A 43 -7.65 0.22 9.90
N ALA A 44 -6.87 0.40 8.83
CA ALA A 44 -5.70 -0.44 8.57
C ALA A 44 -4.53 0.01 9.44
N THR A 45 -3.93 -0.93 10.17
CA THR A 45 -2.83 -0.62 11.11
C THR A 45 -1.47 -0.51 10.40
N PHE A 46 -1.34 -1.14 9.23
CA PHE A 46 -0.08 -1.21 8.50
C PHE A 46 -0.31 -0.95 7.01
N LEU A 47 0.65 -0.27 6.39
CA LEU A 47 0.74 -0.07 4.96
C LEU A 47 2.04 -0.71 4.47
N MET A 48 1.93 -1.50 3.41
CA MET A 48 3.06 -2.15 2.76
C MET A 48 3.16 -1.66 1.32
N LYS A 49 4.31 -1.06 0.97
CA LYS A 49 4.65 -0.70 -0.40
C LYS A 49 5.63 -1.72 -0.95
N VAL A 50 5.33 -2.24 -2.13
CA VAL A 50 6.06 -3.33 -2.80
C VAL A 50 6.06 -2.99 -4.29
N ASP A 51 7.18 -3.25 -4.95
CA ASP A 51 7.28 -3.07 -6.40
C ASP A 51 6.72 -4.29 -7.15
N ASP A 52 6.38 -4.12 -8.42
CA ASP A 52 5.79 -5.16 -9.26
C ASP A 52 6.78 -6.24 -9.70
N ASP A 53 8.08 -6.00 -9.49
CA ASP A 53 9.18 -6.91 -9.81
C ASP A 53 9.75 -7.67 -8.59
N VAL A 54 9.09 -7.57 -7.44
CA VAL A 54 9.48 -8.28 -6.21
C VAL A 54 8.39 -9.26 -5.76
N LEU A 55 8.80 -10.35 -5.11
CA LEU A 55 7.91 -11.36 -4.55
C LEU A 55 8.02 -11.38 -3.03
N ILE A 56 6.89 -11.40 -2.33
CA ILE A 56 6.84 -11.49 -0.87
C ILE A 56 6.39 -12.87 -0.43
N HIS A 57 7.12 -13.45 0.51
CA HIS A 57 6.66 -14.62 1.25
C HIS A 57 5.93 -14.18 2.52
N LEU A 58 4.60 -14.06 2.44
CA LEU A 58 3.76 -13.51 3.52
C LEU A 58 3.90 -14.30 4.84
N ASP A 59 3.89 -15.63 4.82
CA ASP A 59 3.98 -16.43 6.05
C ASP A 59 5.29 -16.18 6.82
N ARG A 60 6.41 -16.11 6.10
CA ARG A 60 7.72 -15.83 6.70
C ARG A 60 7.79 -14.41 7.24
N MET A 61 7.21 -13.46 6.49
CA MET A 61 7.13 -12.08 6.92
C MET A 61 6.32 -11.94 8.22
N PHE A 62 5.13 -12.56 8.32
CA PHE A 62 4.33 -12.54 9.55
C PHE A 62 5.04 -13.23 10.72
N SER A 63 5.73 -14.35 10.48
CA SER A 63 6.50 -15.03 11.53
C SER A 63 7.68 -14.19 12.06
N ARG A 64 8.21 -13.26 11.26
CA ARG A 64 9.31 -12.35 11.61
C ARG A 64 8.85 -10.94 11.97
N TRP A 65 7.53 -10.69 12.02
CA TRP A 65 7.00 -9.37 12.35
C TRP A 65 7.21 -8.99 13.82
N ILE A 66 7.49 -9.97 14.68
CA ILE A 66 7.78 -9.77 16.09
C ILE A 66 9.29 -9.49 16.23
N GLU A 67 9.64 -8.35 16.80
CA GLU A 67 11.02 -7.98 17.14
C GLU A 67 11.61 -8.99 18.14
N THR A 68 12.78 -9.52 17.83
CA THR A 68 13.53 -10.49 18.61
C THR A 68 14.95 -9.98 18.87
N ASP A 69 15.64 -10.56 19.85
CA ASP A 69 17.01 -10.18 20.19
C ASP A 69 18.02 -10.38 19.02
N ASP A 70 17.65 -11.14 17.98
CA ASP A 70 18.49 -11.44 16.80
C ASP A 70 18.36 -10.41 15.65
N ASP A 71 17.57 -9.35 15.83
CA ASP A 71 17.18 -8.39 14.77
C ASP A 71 18.14 -7.19 14.62
N GLU A 72 19.44 -7.38 14.89
CA GLU A 72 20.48 -6.33 14.98
C GLU A 72 20.67 -5.47 13.70
N ASN A 73 20.14 -5.90 12.55
CA ASN A 73 20.28 -5.20 11.25
C ASN A 73 18.94 -4.91 10.55
N SER A 74 17.84 -4.90 11.28
CA SER A 74 16.52 -4.58 10.71
C SER A 74 16.12 -3.14 10.99
N ILE A 75 15.64 -2.45 9.95
CA ILE A 75 15.01 -1.14 10.10
C ILE A 75 13.51 -1.38 10.29
N PHE A 76 13.01 -1.20 11.50
CA PHE A 76 11.59 -1.21 11.81
C PHE A 76 11.07 0.23 11.87
N CYS A 77 9.91 0.49 11.26
CA CYS A 77 9.24 1.78 11.34
C CYS A 77 7.88 1.61 12.02
N ILE A 78 7.69 2.31 13.14
CA ILE A 78 6.42 2.38 13.85
C ILE A 78 5.88 3.81 13.71
N SER A 79 4.77 3.95 12.99
CA SER A 79 4.00 5.20 12.97
C SER A 79 2.81 5.04 13.90
N PHE A 80 2.90 5.64 15.09
CA PHE A 80 1.73 5.82 15.95
C PHE A 80 0.98 7.08 15.52
N LEU A 81 -0.29 6.91 15.15
CA LEU A 81 -1.29 7.96 15.31
C LEU A 81 -2.52 7.31 15.95
N ALA A 82 -2.69 7.58 17.25
CA ALA A 82 -3.95 7.30 17.93
C ALA A 82 -5.03 8.18 17.30
N VAL A 83 -5.88 7.59 16.46
CA VAL A 83 -7.09 8.28 15.99
C VAL A 83 -8.30 7.37 16.17
N TYR A 84 -9.22 7.85 17.01
CA TYR A 84 -10.52 7.25 17.24
C TYR A 84 -11.42 7.64 16.07
N ILE A 85 -11.77 6.71 15.16
CA ILE A 85 -12.59 7.02 13.97
C ILE A 85 -13.68 5.95 13.74
N PRO A 86 -14.91 6.36 13.34
CA PRO A 86 -16.07 5.47 13.19
C PRO A 86 -16.02 4.65 11.91
N LEU A 87 -16.82 3.59 11.90
CA LEU A 87 -16.99 2.61 10.82
C LEU A 87 -17.43 3.27 9.49
N VAL A 88 -16.58 3.19 8.46
CA VAL A 88 -16.93 3.44 7.05
C VAL A 88 -16.33 2.32 6.18
N PRO A 89 -17.06 1.73 5.21
CA PRO A 89 -16.71 0.41 4.67
C PRO A 89 -16.01 0.46 3.28
N TYR A 90 -15.12 1.42 3.01
CA TYR A 90 -14.55 1.62 1.66
C TYR A 90 -13.02 1.51 1.55
N CYS A 91 -12.34 0.89 2.51
CA CYS A 91 -11.01 0.38 2.19
C CYS A 91 -11.26 -0.85 1.29
N MET A 92 -11.01 -0.70 -0.02
CA MET A 92 -11.30 -1.69 -1.07
C MET A 92 -10.95 -3.09 -0.57
N ASN A 93 -11.96 -3.96 -0.53
CA ASN A 93 -11.85 -5.32 -0.02
C ASN A 93 -10.73 -6.05 -0.77
N GLU A 94 -9.68 -6.37 -0.01
CA GLU A 94 -8.67 -7.39 -0.27
C GLU A 94 -7.87 -7.23 -1.58
N HIS A 95 -6.61 -6.81 -1.42
CA HIS A 95 -5.55 -6.70 -2.44
C HIS A 95 -5.51 -5.37 -3.21
N ILE A 96 -4.69 -4.43 -2.74
CA ILE A 96 -4.24 -3.28 -3.54
C ILE A 96 -3.01 -3.76 -4.34
N LEU A 97 -3.16 -3.91 -5.65
CA LEU A 97 -2.03 -4.01 -6.57
C LEU A 97 -1.70 -2.60 -7.06
N LEU A 98 -0.68 -1.99 -6.47
CA LEU A 98 -0.05 -0.80 -7.04
C LEU A 98 0.91 -1.26 -8.14
N GLY A 99 0.34 -1.62 -9.29
CA GLY A 99 1.10 -1.79 -10.51
C GLY A 99 1.74 -0.47 -10.93
N SER A 100 3.02 -0.51 -11.28
CA SER A 100 3.56 0.40 -12.28
C SER A 100 3.00 -0.04 -13.62
N VAL A 101 2.53 0.91 -14.44
CA VAL A 101 2.11 0.58 -15.80
C VAL A 101 3.36 0.53 -16.68
#